data_AF-A0A512UC09-F1
#
_entry.id   AF-A0A512UC09-F1
#
_cell.length_a   1.000
_cell.length_b   1.000
_cell.length_c   1.000
_cell.angle_alpha   90.00
_cell.angle_beta   90.00
_cell.angle_gamma   90.00
#
_symmetry.space_group_name_H-M   'P 1'
#
loop_
_entity.id
_entity.type
_entity.pdbx_description
1 polymer ?
#
loop_
_entity_poly.entity_id
_entity_poly.type
_entity_poly.pdbx_seq_one_letter_code
_entity_poly.pdbx_strand_id
1 'polypeptide(L)'
;MISNLLSVPFRVCDHIPLDRILADIIGRDFCQSAAAFDDVNRAQTLHNSIVAGAKDPHVDLRKYEHAVAEFFYFIKDIETKFPDHVATFEWYDTFFHRPQLLHVKDWRSERNHLGFQMGLLYSHRAHAENIHMEEGLKKACAYFQYAAGSFQALLDILDILDSVNGTIGLDSPTITCLRSLMLGQAQELTWQKAVRTTGMKDTVISRLSAKVADLYADAVRSATDSDSVRQEWINHLHVKHLHFKAAAHYRMAVNALDTFEYGVQVAHLRIALQLCKEASKHKRYVSQFVLDDLAGLNKTVQETLKTAERDNDLVYLKLVPTPEELPAIVGVSMVEPKKPPFLSSRDPAFYPAFAKLMPFSVIQVSQAFRERQDAFIVAAFHDPLHALNKMLRQFLTERQLPASLDTLQVPENLPDSIIEHSQEIISIGGNAHHKTP
;
A
#
# COMPACT_ATOMS: atom_id res chain seq x y z
N MET A 1 -0.05 27.19 -5.18
CA MET A 1 -0.71 25.87 -5.31
C MET A 1 -0.99 25.63 -6.77
N ILE A 2 -0.72 24.43 -7.28
CA ILE A 2 -0.96 24.11 -8.69
C ILE A 2 -2.47 23.90 -8.89
N SER A 3 -3.18 24.94 -9.32
CA SER A 3 -4.65 24.96 -9.40
C SER A 3 -5.26 24.07 -10.48
N ASN A 4 -4.44 23.61 -11.44
CA ASN A 4 -4.91 22.90 -12.63
C ASN A 4 -4.67 21.38 -12.54
N LEU A 5 -4.08 20.90 -11.45
CA LEU A 5 -3.78 19.49 -11.22
C LEU A 5 -4.69 18.93 -10.13
N LEU A 6 -4.98 17.62 -10.20
CA LEU A 6 -5.79 16.95 -9.17
C LEU A 6 -4.92 16.68 -7.93
N SER A 7 -5.44 17.09 -6.77
CA SER A 7 -4.90 16.74 -5.46
C SER A 7 -5.79 15.68 -4.83
N VAL A 8 -5.19 14.57 -4.42
CA VAL A 8 -5.90 13.45 -3.82
C VAL A 8 -5.82 13.59 -2.30
N PRO A 9 -6.94 13.68 -1.56
CA PRO A 9 -6.91 13.84 -0.11
C PRO A 9 -6.27 12.63 0.58
N PHE A 10 -5.70 12.86 1.76
CA PHE A 10 -5.18 11.79 2.62
C PHE A 10 -6.29 10.83 3.05
N ARG A 11 -5.95 9.54 3.21
CA ARG A 11 -6.84 8.65 3.93
C ARG A 11 -6.82 9.01 5.40
N VAL A 12 -7.97 8.91 6.05
CA VAL A 12 -8.09 9.22 7.47
C VAL A 12 -7.94 7.93 8.27
N CYS A 13 -7.18 7.97 9.35
CA CYS A 13 -7.03 6.85 10.28
C CYS A 13 -7.60 7.25 11.64
N ASP A 14 -8.18 6.29 12.37
CA ASP A 14 -8.68 6.51 13.73
C ASP A 14 -7.72 6.05 14.83
N HIS A 15 -7.91 6.62 16.01
CA HIS A 15 -7.07 6.32 17.16
C HIS A 15 -7.35 4.91 17.67
N ILE A 16 -6.27 4.15 17.89
CA ILE A 16 -6.29 2.89 18.63
C ILE A 16 -5.27 2.95 19.78
N PRO A 17 -5.52 2.25 20.90
CA PRO A 17 -4.57 2.13 22.00
C PRO A 17 -3.52 1.05 21.69
N LEU A 18 -2.68 1.32 20.69
CA LEU A 18 -1.66 0.39 20.19
C LEU A 18 -0.64 0.02 21.27
N ASP A 19 -0.30 0.94 22.17
CA ASP A 19 0.54 0.66 23.34
C ASP A 19 -0.04 -0.47 24.21
N ARG A 20 -1.31 -0.36 24.60
CA ARG A 20 -1.99 -1.35 25.44
C ARG A 20 -2.12 -2.69 24.74
N ILE A 21 -2.51 -2.68 23.46
CA ILE A 21 -2.63 -3.89 22.65
C ILE A 21 -1.28 -4.63 22.62
N LEU A 22 -0.18 -3.94 22.31
CA LEU A 22 1.14 -4.55 22.25
C LEU A 22 1.62 -5.00 23.64
N ALA A 23 1.38 -4.20 24.69
CA ALA A 23 1.75 -4.57 26.06
C ALA A 23 1.03 -5.85 26.53
N ASP A 24 -0.27 -5.97 26.25
CA ASP A 24 -1.07 -7.13 26.60
C ASP A 24 -0.55 -8.39 25.90
N ILE A 25 -0.18 -8.29 24.62
CA ILE A 25 0.38 -9.41 23.85
C ILE A 25 1.75 -9.81 24.40
N ILE A 26 2.64 -8.85 24.71
CA ILE A 26 3.96 -9.13 25.30
C ILE A 26 3.81 -9.87 26.63
N GLY A 27 2.85 -9.47 27.46
CA GLY A 27 2.55 -10.15 28.72
C GLY A 27 1.96 -11.55 28.52
N ARG A 28 0.93 -11.67 27.68
CA ARG A 28 0.15 -12.91 27.50
C ARG A 28 0.90 -13.96 26.69
N ASP A 29 1.45 -13.59 25.55
CA ASP A 29 1.94 -14.53 24.53
C ASP A 29 3.47 -14.70 24.61
N PHE A 30 4.20 -13.65 25.00
CA PHE A 30 5.65 -13.69 25.14
C PHE A 30 6.12 -13.91 26.59
N CYS A 31 5.20 -13.89 27.57
CA CYS A 31 5.47 -14.03 29.00
C CYS A 31 6.57 -13.07 29.50
N GLN A 32 6.64 -11.86 28.95
CA GLN A 32 7.63 -10.84 29.28
C GLN A 32 6.96 -9.58 29.82
N SER A 33 7.70 -8.75 30.55
CA SER A 33 7.19 -7.45 30.98
C SER A 33 7.24 -6.45 29.84
N ALA A 34 6.10 -5.87 29.47
CA ALA A 34 6.02 -4.82 28.45
C ALA A 34 6.86 -3.58 28.80
N ALA A 35 7.09 -3.30 30.09
CA ALA A 35 7.93 -2.20 30.56
C ALA A 35 9.41 -2.33 30.16
N ALA A 36 9.85 -3.50 29.69
CA ALA A 36 11.20 -3.70 29.17
C ALA A 36 11.38 -3.14 27.74
N PHE A 37 10.30 -2.71 27.08
CA PHE A 37 10.30 -2.31 25.67
C PHE A 37 9.76 -0.88 25.49
N ASP A 38 10.65 0.09 25.33
CA ASP A 38 10.28 1.48 25.00
C ASP A 38 9.51 1.58 23.67
N ASP A 39 9.68 0.58 22.80
CA ASP A 39 8.99 0.47 21.51
C ASP A 39 7.46 0.45 21.64
N VAL A 40 6.91 0.06 22.80
CA VAL A 40 5.46 0.11 23.08
C VAL A 40 4.95 1.56 23.05
N ASN A 41 5.63 2.47 23.75
CA ASN A 41 5.27 3.90 23.77
C ASN A 41 5.57 4.57 22.42
N ARG A 42 6.64 4.13 21.74
CA ARG A 42 6.97 4.56 20.38
C ARG A 42 5.85 4.20 19.41
N ALA A 43 5.28 2.99 19.50
CA ALA A 43 4.16 2.56 18.68
C ALA A 43 2.99 3.54 18.75
N GLN A 44 2.58 3.90 19.97
CA GLN A 44 1.47 4.83 20.19
C GLN A 44 1.79 6.23 19.67
N THR A 45 3.02 6.71 19.90
CA THR A 45 3.46 8.02 19.43
C THR A 45 3.44 8.11 17.91
N LEU A 46 3.94 7.07 17.23
CA LEU A 46 3.91 6.98 15.78
C LEU A 46 2.47 6.91 15.26
N HIS A 47 1.63 6.03 15.82
CA HIS A 47 0.22 5.93 15.44
C HIS A 47 -0.53 7.27 15.59
N ASN A 48 -0.34 7.96 16.72
CA ASN A 48 -0.92 9.28 16.95
C ASN A 48 -0.44 10.32 15.91
N SER A 49 0.82 10.24 15.49
CA SER A 49 1.38 11.11 14.44
C SER A 49 0.74 10.83 13.08
N ILE A 50 0.43 9.55 12.78
CA ILE A 50 -0.32 9.18 11.57
C ILE A 50 -1.73 9.77 11.59
N VAL A 51 -2.46 9.54 12.68
CA VAL A 51 -3.84 10.01 12.85
C VAL A 51 -3.92 11.54 12.79
N ALA A 52 -3.01 12.24 13.48
CA ALA A 52 -2.98 13.70 13.48
C ALA A 52 -2.65 14.26 12.09
N GLY A 53 -1.61 13.75 11.43
CA GLY A 53 -1.20 14.24 10.13
C GLY A 53 -2.21 13.96 9.01
N ALA A 54 -2.99 12.87 9.12
CA ALA A 54 -4.06 12.57 8.19
C ALA A 54 -5.25 13.54 8.28
N LYS A 55 -5.49 14.12 9.46
CA LYS A 55 -6.65 14.99 9.75
C LYS A 55 -6.31 16.49 9.68
N ASP A 56 -5.04 16.86 9.74
CA ASP A 56 -4.59 18.26 9.75
C ASP A 56 -4.49 18.87 8.33
N PRO A 57 -5.31 19.88 7.99
CA PRO A 57 -5.24 20.57 6.69
C PRO A 57 -3.93 21.35 6.44
N HIS A 58 -3.18 21.64 7.50
CA HIS A 58 -1.94 22.41 7.48
C HIS A 58 -0.72 21.60 7.93
N VAL A 59 -0.81 20.27 7.80
CA VAL A 59 0.25 19.35 8.21
C VAL A 59 1.60 19.72 7.59
N ASP A 60 2.65 19.68 8.41
CA ASP A 60 4.03 19.75 7.93
C ASP A 60 4.36 18.45 7.17
N LEU A 61 4.30 18.53 5.84
CA LEU A 61 4.50 17.39 4.93
C LEU A 61 5.87 16.69 5.10
N ARG A 62 6.89 17.38 5.65
CA ARG A 62 8.20 16.76 5.92
C ARG A 62 8.17 15.93 7.20
N LYS A 63 7.59 16.49 8.26
CA LYS A 63 7.42 15.75 9.52
C LYS A 63 6.48 14.57 9.34
N TYR A 64 5.42 14.75 8.56
CA TYR A 64 4.49 13.68 8.26
C TYR A 64 5.14 12.57 7.41
N GLU A 65 5.99 12.92 6.45
CA GLU A 65 6.78 11.94 5.68
C GLU A 65 7.66 11.09 6.59
N HIS A 66 8.36 11.74 7.52
CA HIS A 66 9.18 11.05 8.50
C HIS A 66 8.36 10.09 9.37
N ALA A 67 7.21 10.54 9.88
CA ALA A 67 6.32 9.71 10.70
C ALA A 67 5.75 8.50 9.94
N VAL A 68 5.27 8.70 8.70
CA VAL A 68 4.73 7.61 7.86
C VAL A 68 5.84 6.61 7.52
N ALA A 69 7.04 7.08 7.19
CA ALA A 69 8.18 6.21 6.88
C ALA A 69 8.62 5.41 8.10
N GLU A 70 8.75 6.06 9.27
CA GLU A 70 9.13 5.38 10.51
C GLU A 70 8.09 4.33 10.90
N PHE A 71 6.80 4.68 10.85
CA PHE A 71 5.74 3.75 11.19
C PHE A 71 5.64 2.59 10.19
N PHE A 72 5.89 2.83 8.90
CA PHE A 72 5.99 1.76 7.90
C PHE A 72 7.07 0.73 8.27
N TYR A 73 8.25 1.20 8.69
CA TYR A 73 9.33 0.32 9.14
C TYR A 73 9.02 -0.37 10.47
N PHE A 74 8.37 0.34 11.39
CA PHE A 74 7.93 -0.20 12.67
C PHE A 74 6.95 -1.36 12.48
N ILE A 75 5.93 -1.18 11.63
CA ILE A 75 4.97 -2.24 11.28
C ILE A 75 5.67 -3.40 10.54
N LYS A 76 6.63 -3.11 9.67
CA LYS A 76 7.43 -4.15 9.00
C LYS A 76 8.21 -5.01 9.99
N ASP A 77 8.75 -4.42 11.06
CA ASP A 77 9.44 -5.18 12.11
C ASP A 77 8.44 -6.00 12.94
N ILE A 78 7.29 -5.40 13.30
CA ILE A 78 6.21 -6.09 14.02
C ILE A 78 5.69 -7.30 13.25
N GLU A 79 5.50 -7.19 11.93
CA GLU A 79 5.06 -8.28 11.04
C GLU A 79 5.94 -9.54 11.19
N THR A 80 7.24 -9.37 11.51
CA THR A 80 8.16 -10.50 11.70
C THR A 80 8.20 -11.04 13.12
N LYS A 81 7.62 -10.33 14.09
CA LYS A 81 7.75 -10.59 15.52
C LYS A 81 6.45 -11.01 16.18
N PHE A 82 5.35 -10.33 15.88
CA PHE A 82 4.06 -10.50 16.51
C PHE A 82 3.12 -11.37 15.66
N PRO A 83 2.14 -12.06 16.27
CA PRO A 83 1.07 -12.70 15.51
C PRO A 83 0.18 -11.67 14.81
N ASP A 84 -0.43 -12.05 13.67
CA ASP A 84 -1.45 -11.27 12.99
C ASP A 84 -2.78 -11.24 13.77
N HIS A 85 -3.73 -10.41 13.34
CA HIS A 85 -5.10 -10.30 13.90
C HIS A 85 -5.20 -9.85 15.36
N VAL A 86 -4.13 -9.22 15.88
CA VAL A 86 -4.09 -8.74 17.27
C VAL A 86 -4.47 -7.26 17.42
N ALA A 87 -4.34 -6.48 16.36
CA ALA A 87 -4.77 -5.09 16.29
C ALA A 87 -5.77 -4.94 15.15
N THR A 88 -6.74 -4.04 15.28
CA THR A 88 -7.64 -3.65 14.18
C THR A 88 -7.49 -2.16 13.95
N PHE A 89 -6.85 -1.79 12.85
CA PHE A 89 -6.74 -0.42 12.40
C PHE A 89 -7.97 -0.04 11.59
N GLU A 90 -8.41 1.20 11.73
CA GLU A 90 -9.58 1.74 11.04
C GLU A 90 -9.12 2.85 10.10
N TRP A 91 -9.25 2.58 8.80
CA TRP A 91 -8.93 3.53 7.73
C TRP A 91 -10.20 3.94 7.01
N TYR A 92 -10.29 5.23 6.68
CA TYR A 92 -11.36 5.80 5.88
C TYR A 92 -10.79 6.24 4.56
N ASP A 93 -11.32 5.66 3.48
CA ASP A 93 -10.95 6.07 2.15
C ASP A 93 -11.67 7.38 1.78
N THR A 94 -10.89 8.42 1.50
CA THR A 94 -11.36 9.76 1.13
C THR A 94 -11.50 9.94 -0.38
N PHE A 95 -11.23 8.87 -1.15
CA PHE A 95 -11.37 8.83 -2.59
C PHE A 95 -12.84 8.66 -3.03
N PHE A 96 -13.69 8.05 -2.21
CA PHE A 96 -15.10 7.77 -2.50
C PHE A 96 -16.02 8.99 -2.30
N HIS A 97 -17.24 8.94 -2.87
CA HIS A 97 -18.30 9.92 -2.56
C HIS A 97 -18.77 9.87 -1.09
N ARG A 98 -18.62 8.71 -0.44
CA ARG A 98 -18.86 8.53 0.99
C ARG A 98 -17.65 7.82 1.57
N PRO A 99 -17.05 8.32 2.66
CA PRO A 99 -15.94 7.65 3.31
C PRO A 99 -16.30 6.19 3.61
N GLN A 100 -15.52 5.27 3.06
CA GLN A 100 -15.70 3.84 3.34
C GLN A 100 -14.74 3.44 4.46
N LEU A 101 -15.29 2.88 5.52
CA LEU A 101 -14.53 2.31 6.62
C LEU A 101 -13.93 0.97 6.20
N LEU A 102 -12.62 0.86 6.38
CA LEU A 102 -11.80 -0.32 6.14
C LEU A 102 -11.20 -0.76 7.46
N HIS A 103 -11.53 -1.99 7.88
CA HIS A 103 -10.93 -2.62 9.04
C HIS A 103 -9.72 -3.45 8.61
N VAL A 104 -8.56 -3.09 9.12
CA VAL A 104 -7.28 -3.70 8.78
C VAL A 104 -6.76 -4.47 9.99
N LYS A 105 -6.68 -5.80 9.88
CA LYS A 105 -6.32 -6.69 11.00
C LYS A 105 -4.92 -7.29 10.88
N ASP A 106 -4.36 -7.27 9.67
CA ASP A 106 -3.05 -7.86 9.36
C ASP A 106 -1.99 -6.78 9.27
N TRP A 107 -0.80 -7.07 9.80
CA TRP A 107 0.32 -6.13 9.81
C TRP A 107 0.77 -5.76 8.40
N ARG A 108 0.76 -6.75 7.49
CA ARG A 108 1.10 -6.53 6.07
C ARG A 108 0.12 -5.57 5.39
N SER A 109 -1.17 -5.72 5.68
CA SER A 109 -2.22 -4.86 5.12
C SER A 109 -2.09 -3.43 5.67
N GLU A 110 -1.78 -3.26 6.96
CA GLU A 110 -1.49 -1.95 7.56
C GLU A 110 -0.28 -1.29 6.91
N ARG A 111 0.80 -2.06 6.73
CA ARG A 111 2.00 -1.60 6.01
C ARG A 111 1.70 -1.14 4.58
N ASN A 112 0.81 -1.83 3.87
CA ASN A 112 0.39 -1.43 2.53
C ASN A 112 -0.44 -0.13 2.54
N HIS A 113 -1.29 0.08 3.54
CA HIS A 113 -2.01 1.35 3.73
C HIS A 113 -1.06 2.52 3.95
N LEU A 114 0.00 2.32 4.74
CA LEU A 114 1.05 3.34 4.94
C LEU A 114 1.82 3.61 3.63
N GLY A 115 2.08 2.59 2.82
CA GLY A 115 2.64 2.75 1.48
C GLY A 115 1.74 3.60 0.55
N PHE A 116 0.43 3.36 0.59
CA PHE A 116 -0.55 4.16 -0.15
C PHE A 116 -0.59 5.61 0.33
N GLN A 117 -0.63 5.80 1.65
CA GLN A 117 -0.59 7.11 2.30
C GLN A 117 0.67 7.90 1.91
N MET A 118 1.82 7.23 1.76
CA MET A 118 3.04 7.86 1.28
C MET A 118 2.95 8.30 -0.19
N GLY A 119 2.26 7.52 -1.04
CA GLY A 119 1.95 7.92 -2.42
C GLY A 119 1.15 9.23 -2.47
N LEU A 120 0.10 9.32 -1.63
CA LEU A 120 -0.68 10.55 -1.47
C LEU A 120 0.18 11.71 -0.94
N LEU A 121 1.10 11.43 -0.01
CA LEU A 121 1.96 12.45 0.57
C LEU A 121 2.89 13.07 -0.47
N TYR A 122 3.51 12.26 -1.31
CA TYR A 122 4.32 12.79 -2.41
C TYR A 122 3.49 13.62 -3.40
N SER A 123 2.23 13.26 -3.66
CA SER A 123 1.33 14.10 -4.44
C SER A 123 1.12 15.48 -3.79
N HIS A 124 0.86 15.54 -2.48
CA HIS A 124 0.71 16.81 -1.76
C HIS A 124 2.00 17.64 -1.76
N ARG A 125 3.16 16.99 -1.59
CA ARG A 125 4.46 17.67 -1.69
C ARG A 125 4.66 18.29 -3.06
N ALA A 126 4.28 17.60 -4.13
CA ALA A 126 4.34 18.17 -5.47
C ALA A 126 3.48 19.44 -5.62
N HIS A 127 2.28 19.45 -5.03
CA HIS A 127 1.39 20.62 -5.04
C HIS A 127 1.89 21.81 -4.19
N ALA A 128 2.72 21.54 -3.18
CA ALA A 128 3.32 22.54 -2.31
C ALA A 128 4.53 23.24 -2.95
N GLU A 129 5.16 22.66 -3.96
CA GLU A 129 6.32 23.25 -4.64
C GLU A 129 5.93 24.45 -5.52
N ASN A 130 6.85 25.42 -5.65
CA ASN A 130 6.67 26.58 -6.51
C ASN A 130 7.07 26.28 -7.97
N ILE A 131 6.09 25.89 -8.78
CA ILE A 131 6.28 25.54 -10.20
C ILE A 131 6.64 26.73 -11.12
N HIS A 132 6.67 27.97 -10.61
CA HIS A 132 7.15 29.12 -11.38
C HIS A 132 8.68 29.20 -11.39
N MET A 133 9.35 28.57 -10.42
CA MET A 133 10.79 28.43 -10.40
C MET A 133 11.21 27.08 -11.00
N GLU A 134 12.32 27.06 -11.74
CA GLU A 134 12.78 25.83 -12.39
C GLU A 134 13.04 24.71 -11.37
N GLU A 135 13.59 25.05 -10.20
CA GLU A 135 13.87 24.10 -9.13
C GLU A 135 12.59 23.51 -8.53
N GLY A 136 11.57 24.33 -8.29
CA GLY A 136 10.28 23.85 -7.77
C GLY A 136 9.56 22.97 -8.80
N LEU A 137 9.66 23.28 -10.09
CA LEU A 137 9.12 22.44 -11.16
C LEU A 137 9.80 21.07 -11.22
N LYS A 138 11.14 21.02 -11.10
CA LYS A 138 11.91 19.76 -11.02
C LYS A 138 11.50 18.93 -9.81
N LYS A 139 11.38 19.56 -8.64
CA LYS A 139 10.95 18.89 -7.40
C LYS A 139 9.53 18.36 -7.50
N ALA A 140 8.58 19.14 -7.99
CA ALA A 140 7.20 18.71 -8.20
C ALA A 140 7.12 17.49 -9.14
N CYS A 141 7.84 17.53 -10.25
CA CYS A 141 7.93 16.40 -11.19
C CYS A 141 8.55 15.16 -10.53
N ALA A 142 9.60 15.31 -9.71
CA ALA A 142 10.18 14.20 -8.97
C ALA A 142 9.21 13.61 -7.95
N TYR A 143 8.49 14.46 -7.19
CA TYR A 143 7.51 14.00 -6.21
C TYR A 143 6.33 13.27 -6.85
N PHE A 144 5.79 13.76 -7.97
CA PHE A 144 4.77 12.99 -8.71
C PHE A 144 5.29 11.63 -9.20
N GLN A 145 6.56 11.53 -9.64
CA GLN A 145 7.16 10.25 -10.00
C GLN A 145 7.35 9.32 -8.79
N TYR A 146 7.68 9.85 -7.62
CA TYR A 146 7.71 9.06 -6.37
C TYR A 146 6.31 8.61 -5.96
N ALA A 147 5.29 9.46 -6.09
CA ALA A 147 3.90 9.08 -5.85
C ALA A 147 3.48 7.92 -6.78
N ALA A 148 3.78 8.04 -8.07
CA ALA A 148 3.55 6.96 -9.04
C ALA A 148 4.31 5.67 -8.68
N GLY A 149 5.56 5.78 -8.22
CA GLY A 149 6.34 4.63 -7.78
C GLY A 149 5.82 3.97 -6.50
N SER A 150 5.25 4.74 -5.56
CA SER A 150 4.53 4.17 -4.41
C SER A 150 3.35 3.31 -4.86
N PHE A 151 2.52 3.84 -5.77
CA PHE A 151 1.36 3.09 -6.30
C PHE A 151 1.78 1.89 -7.14
N GLN A 152 2.87 2.00 -7.93
CA GLN A 152 3.41 0.86 -8.67
C GLN A 152 3.85 -0.26 -7.73
N ALA A 153 4.54 0.05 -6.63
CA ALA A 153 4.96 -0.96 -5.66
C ALA A 153 3.78 -1.68 -5.00
N LEU A 154 2.63 -1.01 -4.85
CA LEU A 154 1.40 -1.64 -4.35
C LEU A 154 0.77 -2.56 -5.40
N LEU A 155 0.75 -2.14 -6.68
CA LEU A 155 0.30 -2.99 -7.79
C LEU A 155 1.15 -4.26 -7.89
N ASP A 156 2.48 -4.14 -7.82
CA ASP A 156 3.39 -5.28 -7.85
C ASP A 156 3.09 -6.28 -6.72
N ILE A 157 2.66 -5.79 -5.55
CA ILE A 157 2.24 -6.66 -4.43
C ILE A 157 0.90 -7.35 -4.73
N LEU A 158 -0.06 -6.65 -5.34
CA LEU A 158 -1.36 -7.21 -5.67
C LEU A 158 -1.26 -8.29 -6.76
N ASP A 159 -0.41 -8.07 -7.77
CA ASP A 159 -0.16 -9.04 -8.84
C ASP A 159 0.42 -10.37 -8.31
N ILE A 160 1.22 -10.31 -7.23
CA ILE A 160 1.78 -11.51 -6.59
C ILE A 160 0.72 -12.28 -5.78
N LEU A 161 -0.31 -11.59 -5.26
CA LEU A 161 -1.22 -12.13 -4.25
C LEU A 161 -2.53 -12.71 -4.82
N ASP A 162 -2.80 -12.59 -6.13
CA ASP A 162 -3.99 -13.14 -6.82
C ASP A 162 -5.34 -12.89 -6.07
N SER A 163 -5.44 -11.82 -5.27
CA SER A 163 -6.59 -11.58 -4.39
C SER A 163 -7.51 -10.49 -4.94
N VAL A 164 -8.72 -10.90 -5.32
CA VAL A 164 -9.88 -10.02 -5.59
C VAL A 164 -10.15 -9.14 -4.36
N ASN A 165 -10.27 -7.83 -4.59
CA ASN A 165 -10.37 -6.76 -3.58
C ASN A 165 -9.17 -6.73 -2.61
N GLY A 166 -8.13 -6.01 -3.05
CA GLY A 166 -6.80 -6.05 -2.47
C GLY A 166 -6.74 -5.59 -1.00
N THR A 167 -5.68 -6.06 -0.33
CA THR A 167 -5.21 -5.74 1.05
C THR A 167 -5.30 -4.28 1.52
N ILE A 168 -5.64 -3.34 0.63
CA ILE A 168 -5.69 -1.88 0.84
C ILE A 168 -7.14 -1.35 0.78
N GLY A 169 -8.13 -2.23 0.62
CA GLY A 169 -9.54 -1.89 0.44
C GLY A 169 -9.85 -1.16 -0.87
N LEU A 170 -8.90 -1.16 -1.81
CA LEU A 170 -9.07 -0.65 -3.17
C LEU A 170 -8.80 -1.73 -4.19
N ASP A 171 -9.55 -1.64 -5.29
CA ASP A 171 -9.38 -2.43 -6.49
C ASP A 171 -8.15 -1.98 -7.30
N SER A 172 -7.57 -2.92 -8.04
CA SER A 172 -6.40 -2.68 -8.90
C SER A 172 -6.60 -1.55 -9.93
N PRO A 173 -7.78 -1.40 -10.58
CA PRO A 173 -8.08 -0.26 -11.44
C PRO A 173 -7.94 1.10 -10.73
N THR A 174 -8.37 1.24 -9.48
CA THR A 174 -8.19 2.49 -8.72
C THR A 174 -6.71 2.85 -8.53
N ILE A 175 -5.89 1.89 -8.09
CA ILE A 175 -4.46 2.15 -7.86
C ILE A 175 -3.75 2.42 -9.20
N THR A 176 -4.15 1.73 -10.28
CA THR A 176 -3.67 1.96 -11.64
C THR A 176 -4.03 3.35 -12.15
N CYS A 177 -5.26 3.81 -11.90
CA CYS A 177 -5.70 5.17 -12.21
C CYS A 177 -4.83 6.20 -11.48
N LEU A 178 -4.62 6.04 -10.17
CA LEU A 178 -3.77 6.94 -9.38
C LEU A 178 -2.33 6.98 -9.89
N ARG A 179 -1.74 5.83 -10.20
CA ARG A 179 -0.40 5.75 -10.81
C ARG A 179 -0.33 6.54 -12.12
N SER A 180 -1.26 6.30 -13.03
CA SER A 180 -1.30 6.97 -14.34
C SER A 180 -1.58 8.47 -14.21
N LEU A 181 -2.44 8.86 -13.27
CA LEU A 181 -2.71 10.26 -12.92
C LEU A 181 -1.43 10.97 -12.46
N MET A 182 -0.69 10.38 -11.51
CA MET A 182 0.57 10.97 -11.02
C MET A 182 1.60 11.12 -12.15
N LEU A 183 1.75 10.12 -13.03
CA LEU A 183 2.63 10.23 -14.20
C LEU A 183 2.16 11.27 -15.20
N GLY A 184 0.85 11.36 -15.47
CA GLY A 184 0.26 12.38 -16.33
C GLY A 184 0.54 13.78 -15.83
N GLN A 185 0.33 14.02 -14.53
CA GLN A 185 0.66 15.29 -13.87
C GLN A 185 2.16 15.60 -13.94
N ALA A 186 3.03 14.61 -13.72
CA ALA A 186 4.48 14.78 -13.86
C ALA A 186 4.89 15.16 -15.29
N GLN A 187 4.35 14.47 -16.29
CA GLN A 187 4.61 14.72 -17.70
C GLN A 187 4.07 16.10 -18.11
N GLU A 188 2.90 16.50 -17.60
CA GLU A 188 2.31 17.83 -17.83
C GLU A 188 3.27 18.94 -17.37
N LEU A 189 3.93 18.77 -16.21
CA LEU A 189 4.96 19.71 -15.75
C LEU A 189 6.18 19.76 -16.68
N THR A 190 6.61 18.61 -17.24
CA THR A 190 7.71 18.59 -18.22
C THR A 190 7.33 19.28 -19.54
N TRP A 191 6.08 19.10 -20.00
CA TRP A 191 5.54 19.82 -21.14
C TRP A 191 5.47 21.33 -20.87
N GLN A 192 5.01 21.73 -19.69
CA GLN A 192 4.94 23.12 -19.28
C GLN A 192 6.33 23.76 -19.26
N LYS A 193 7.36 23.02 -18.81
CA LYS A 193 8.77 23.43 -18.91
C LYS A 193 9.17 23.69 -20.36
N ALA A 194 8.86 22.74 -21.25
CA ALA A 194 9.23 22.83 -22.66
C ALA A 194 8.58 24.03 -23.35
N VAL A 195 7.30 24.31 -23.08
CA VAL A 195 6.58 25.48 -23.62
C VAL A 195 7.17 26.80 -23.13
N ARG A 196 7.64 26.87 -21.88
CA ARG A 196 8.26 28.08 -21.31
C ARG A 196 9.71 28.28 -21.78
N THR A 197 10.35 27.25 -22.31
CA THR A 197 11.75 27.31 -22.74
C THR A 197 11.82 27.92 -24.15
N THR A 198 12.45 29.08 -24.27
CA THR A 198 12.65 29.76 -25.56
C THR A 198 13.45 28.89 -26.53
N GLY A 199 13.00 28.80 -27.78
CA GLY A 199 13.69 28.05 -28.84
C GLY A 199 13.42 26.55 -28.86
N MET A 200 12.50 26.04 -28.02
CA MET A 200 12.07 24.65 -28.11
C MET A 200 11.24 24.41 -29.37
N LYS A 201 11.59 23.38 -30.15
CA LYS A 201 10.87 23.03 -31.40
C LYS A 201 9.44 22.58 -31.10
N ASP A 202 8.47 23.05 -31.88
CA ASP A 202 7.06 22.65 -31.74
C ASP A 202 6.83 21.15 -31.93
N THR A 203 7.66 20.46 -32.72
CA THR A 203 7.63 19.00 -32.82
C THR A 203 7.95 18.32 -31.49
N VAL A 204 8.89 18.84 -30.71
CA VAL A 204 9.20 18.31 -29.37
C VAL A 204 8.05 18.58 -28.41
N ILE A 205 7.53 19.81 -28.40
CA ILE A 205 6.39 20.20 -27.55
C ILE A 205 5.15 19.35 -27.87
N SER A 206 4.89 19.11 -29.16
CA SER A 206 3.81 18.25 -29.64
C SER A 206 3.94 16.82 -29.10
N ARG A 207 5.11 16.22 -29.21
CA ARG A 207 5.36 14.84 -28.73
C ARG A 207 5.28 14.74 -27.21
N LEU A 208 5.71 15.77 -26.47
CA LEU A 208 5.51 15.82 -25.02
C LEU A 208 4.01 15.89 -24.69
N SER A 209 3.25 16.74 -25.40
CA SER A 209 1.81 16.90 -25.23
C SER A 209 1.04 15.61 -25.54
N ALA A 210 1.41 14.91 -26.61
CA ALA A 210 0.84 13.62 -26.97
C ALA A 210 1.02 12.60 -25.84
N LYS A 211 2.23 12.55 -25.22
CA LYS A 211 2.45 11.65 -24.10
C LYS A 211 1.65 12.02 -22.84
N VAL A 212 1.43 13.31 -22.57
CA VAL A 212 0.52 13.76 -21.50
C VAL A 212 -0.90 13.23 -21.78
N ALA A 213 -1.36 13.37 -23.02
CA ALA A 213 -2.66 12.88 -23.43
C ALA A 213 -2.78 11.36 -23.23
N ASP A 214 -1.78 10.58 -23.63
CA ASP A 214 -1.78 9.12 -23.45
C ASP A 214 -1.87 8.71 -21.97
N LEU A 215 -1.06 9.34 -21.10
CA LEU A 215 -1.06 9.04 -19.66
C LEU A 215 -2.42 9.38 -19.00
N TYR A 216 -3.04 10.49 -19.38
CA TYR A 216 -4.41 10.79 -18.94
C TYR A 216 -5.44 9.85 -19.56
N ALA A 217 -5.25 9.37 -20.79
CA ALA A 217 -6.12 8.34 -21.39
C ALA A 217 -6.05 7.04 -20.59
N ASP A 218 -4.85 6.64 -20.18
CA ASP A 218 -4.62 5.46 -19.35
C ASP A 218 -5.32 5.61 -17.99
N ALA A 219 -5.22 6.79 -17.38
CA ALA A 219 -5.96 7.10 -16.15
C ALA A 219 -7.48 7.05 -16.35
N VAL A 220 -8.03 7.59 -17.45
CA VAL A 220 -9.47 7.52 -17.76
C VAL A 220 -9.95 6.08 -17.89
N ARG A 221 -9.20 5.21 -18.59
CA ARG A 221 -9.60 3.80 -18.76
C ARG A 221 -9.69 3.10 -17.41
N SER A 222 -8.60 3.15 -16.63
CA SER A 222 -8.59 2.54 -15.29
C SER A 222 -9.59 3.17 -14.33
N ALA A 223 -9.89 4.46 -14.49
CA ALA A 223 -10.91 5.13 -13.68
C ALA A 223 -12.34 4.72 -14.03
N THR A 224 -12.59 4.36 -15.29
CA THR A 224 -13.91 3.91 -15.75
C THR A 224 -14.17 2.47 -15.33
N ASP A 225 -13.11 1.66 -15.24
CA ASP A 225 -13.16 0.28 -14.75
C ASP A 225 -13.20 0.17 -13.21
N SER A 226 -13.04 1.31 -12.51
CA SER A 226 -13.04 1.39 -11.05
C SER A 226 -14.41 1.80 -10.51
N ASP A 227 -14.90 1.10 -9.50
CA ASP A 227 -16.10 1.49 -8.75
C ASP A 227 -15.85 2.65 -7.76
N SER A 228 -14.57 2.97 -7.51
CA SER A 228 -14.15 3.90 -6.46
C SER A 228 -13.94 5.33 -6.98
N VAL A 229 -13.55 5.49 -8.26
CA VAL A 229 -13.24 6.81 -8.82
C VAL A 229 -14.50 7.63 -9.07
N ARG A 230 -14.50 8.88 -8.57
CA ARG A 230 -15.63 9.80 -8.69
C ARG A 230 -15.80 10.29 -10.14
N GLN A 231 -17.05 10.40 -10.60
CA GLN A 231 -17.37 10.89 -11.95
C GLN A 231 -16.75 12.26 -12.28
N GLU A 232 -16.66 13.17 -11.31
CA GLU A 232 -16.00 14.48 -11.47
C GLU A 232 -14.51 14.35 -11.83
N TRP A 233 -13.82 13.33 -11.31
CA TRP A 233 -12.42 13.08 -11.60
C TRP A 233 -12.26 12.42 -12.97
N ILE A 234 -13.14 11.48 -13.31
CA ILE A 234 -13.21 10.90 -14.66
C ILE A 234 -13.39 12.02 -15.70
N ASN A 235 -14.30 12.96 -15.44
CA ASN A 235 -14.53 14.12 -16.30
C ASN A 235 -13.28 15.02 -16.39
N HIS A 236 -12.63 15.32 -15.27
CA HIS A 236 -11.39 16.11 -15.25
C HIS A 236 -10.29 15.45 -16.10
N LEU A 237 -10.06 14.15 -15.88
CA LEU A 237 -9.09 13.35 -16.62
C LEU A 237 -9.41 13.33 -18.13
N HIS A 238 -10.69 13.20 -18.50
CA HIS A 238 -11.11 13.19 -19.89
C HIS A 238 -10.91 14.55 -20.58
N VAL A 239 -11.23 15.66 -19.90
CA VAL A 239 -10.96 17.01 -20.39
C VAL A 239 -9.46 17.21 -20.60
N LYS A 240 -8.62 16.81 -19.63
CA LYS A 240 -7.15 16.89 -19.73
C LYS A 240 -6.62 16.05 -20.88
N HIS A 241 -7.06 14.80 -21.02
CA HIS A 241 -6.69 13.91 -22.13
C HIS A 241 -6.93 14.59 -23.49
N LEU A 242 -8.16 15.06 -23.73
CA LEU A 242 -8.54 15.66 -25.01
C LEU A 242 -7.89 17.03 -25.23
N HIS A 243 -7.70 17.83 -24.17
CA HIS A 243 -6.97 19.09 -24.22
C HIS A 243 -5.52 18.88 -24.70
N PHE A 244 -4.78 17.95 -24.08
CA PHE A 244 -3.39 17.71 -24.44
C PHE A 244 -3.25 17.03 -25.82
N LYS A 245 -4.25 16.23 -26.23
CA LYS A 245 -4.31 15.69 -27.59
C LYS A 245 -4.50 16.83 -28.60
N ALA A 246 -5.42 17.75 -28.34
CA ALA A 246 -5.63 18.94 -29.18
C ALA A 246 -4.39 19.83 -29.23
N ALA A 247 -3.73 20.04 -28.09
CA ALA A 247 -2.49 20.83 -28.01
C ALA A 247 -1.33 20.20 -28.81
N ALA A 248 -1.25 18.86 -28.87
CA ALA A 248 -0.28 18.17 -29.72
C ALA A 248 -0.52 18.47 -31.20
N HIS A 249 -1.77 18.33 -31.68
CA HIS A 249 -2.13 18.68 -33.06
C HIS A 249 -1.90 20.17 -33.36
N TYR A 250 -2.24 21.08 -32.44
CA TYR A 250 -1.98 22.51 -32.61
C TYR A 250 -0.48 22.78 -32.82
N ARG A 251 0.39 22.17 -32.02
CA ARG A 251 1.85 22.31 -32.16
C ARG A 251 2.37 21.73 -33.48
N MET A 252 1.83 20.61 -33.96
CA MET A 252 2.14 20.12 -35.31
C MET A 252 1.70 21.09 -36.40
N ALA A 253 0.56 21.76 -36.24
CA ALA A 253 0.11 22.77 -37.19
C ALA A 253 1.04 23.99 -37.24
N VAL A 254 1.55 24.42 -36.09
CA VAL A 254 2.57 25.49 -36.02
C VAL A 254 3.85 25.05 -36.75
N ASN A 255 4.32 23.83 -36.51
CA ASN A 255 5.47 23.31 -37.26
C ASN A 255 5.21 23.22 -38.78
N ALA A 256 4.01 22.78 -39.19
CA ALA A 256 3.64 22.67 -40.59
C ALA A 256 3.59 24.03 -41.29
N LEU A 257 3.23 25.09 -40.57
CA LEU A 257 3.34 26.47 -41.07
C LEU A 257 4.80 26.84 -41.33
N ASP A 258 5.69 26.54 -40.38
CA ASP A 258 7.12 26.84 -40.47
C ASP A 258 7.82 26.03 -41.59
N THR A 259 7.31 24.84 -41.93
CA THR A 259 7.81 23.99 -43.02
C THR A 259 7.09 24.19 -44.35
N PHE A 260 6.19 25.19 -44.45
CA PHE A 260 5.40 25.51 -45.65
C PHE A 260 4.44 24.38 -46.11
N GLU A 261 4.05 23.50 -45.19
CA GLU A 261 3.10 22.40 -45.40
C GLU A 261 1.66 22.84 -45.08
N TYR A 262 1.16 23.84 -45.79
CA TYR A 262 -0.11 24.53 -45.49
C TYR A 262 -1.36 23.61 -45.45
N GLY A 263 -1.41 22.60 -46.31
CA GLY A 263 -2.49 21.61 -46.28
C GLY A 263 -2.48 20.78 -44.98
N VAL A 264 -1.29 20.33 -44.57
CA VAL A 264 -1.06 19.59 -43.31
C VAL A 264 -1.40 20.46 -42.10
N GLN A 265 -1.04 21.74 -42.13
CA GLN A 265 -1.41 22.72 -41.11
C GLN A 265 -2.94 22.77 -40.91
N VAL A 266 -3.71 22.94 -41.99
CA VAL A 266 -5.18 22.98 -41.93
C VAL A 266 -5.74 21.67 -41.37
N ALA A 267 -5.23 20.52 -41.82
CA ALA A 267 -5.68 19.21 -41.34
C ALA A 267 -5.48 19.04 -39.82
N HIS A 268 -4.30 19.37 -39.29
CA HIS A 268 -4.04 19.33 -37.85
C HIS A 268 -4.94 20.29 -37.05
N LEU A 269 -5.17 21.52 -37.55
CA LEU A 269 -6.03 22.49 -36.88
C LEU A 269 -7.50 22.05 -36.84
N ARG A 270 -8.01 21.42 -37.90
CA ARG A 270 -9.36 20.83 -37.92
C ARG A 270 -9.52 19.74 -36.85
N ILE A 271 -8.53 18.85 -36.73
CA ILE A 271 -8.51 17.80 -35.70
C ILE A 271 -8.46 18.42 -34.30
N ALA A 272 -7.56 19.39 -34.07
CA ALA A 272 -7.45 20.08 -32.78
C ALA A 272 -8.77 20.75 -32.36
N LEU A 273 -9.47 21.39 -33.30
CA LEU A 273 -10.77 22.03 -33.05
C LEU A 273 -11.84 20.99 -32.69
N GLN A 274 -11.88 19.85 -33.37
CA GLN A 274 -12.81 18.77 -33.05
C GLN A 274 -12.56 18.22 -31.64
N LEU A 275 -11.30 17.96 -31.29
CA LEU A 275 -10.92 17.48 -29.96
C LEU A 275 -11.31 18.47 -28.85
N CYS A 276 -11.16 19.78 -29.08
CA CYS A 276 -11.62 20.81 -28.13
C CYS A 276 -13.14 20.78 -27.93
N LYS A 277 -13.91 20.55 -29.01
CA LYS A 277 -15.38 20.41 -28.95
C LYS A 277 -15.78 19.12 -28.21
N GLU A 278 -15.04 18.03 -28.40
CA GLU A 278 -15.25 16.78 -27.67
C GLU A 278 -14.94 16.93 -26.17
N ALA A 279 -13.82 17.59 -25.82
CA ALA A 279 -13.46 17.89 -24.44
C ALA A 279 -14.56 18.67 -23.71
N SER A 280 -15.18 19.62 -24.42
CA SER A 280 -16.27 20.45 -23.88
C SER A 280 -17.52 19.65 -23.47
N LYS A 281 -17.68 18.41 -23.94
CA LYS A 281 -18.79 17.51 -23.51
C LYS A 281 -18.61 17.01 -22.07
N HIS A 282 -17.38 16.99 -21.57
CA HIS A 282 -17.02 16.48 -20.24
C HIS A 282 -16.82 17.57 -19.18
N LYS A 283 -17.28 18.81 -19.44
CA LYS A 283 -17.04 19.97 -18.55
C LYS A 283 -17.74 19.94 -17.18
N ARG A 284 -18.63 18.98 -16.92
CA ARG A 284 -19.43 18.94 -15.68
C ARG A 284 -18.52 18.65 -14.48
N TYR A 285 -18.58 19.51 -13.46
CA TYR A 285 -17.83 19.40 -12.20
C TYR A 285 -16.29 19.45 -12.36
N VAL A 286 -15.81 19.96 -13.49
CA VAL A 286 -14.37 20.19 -13.73
C VAL A 286 -14.00 21.58 -13.22
N SER A 287 -12.80 21.69 -12.63
CA SER A 287 -12.24 22.97 -12.15
C SER A 287 -12.25 24.05 -13.24
N GLN A 288 -12.65 25.26 -12.87
CA GLN A 288 -12.73 26.39 -13.80
C GLN A 288 -11.40 26.67 -14.50
N PHE A 289 -10.27 26.54 -13.80
CA PHE A 289 -8.96 26.77 -14.40
C PHE A 289 -8.65 25.83 -15.58
N VAL A 290 -9.08 24.57 -15.49
CA VAL A 290 -8.91 23.58 -16.59
C VAL A 290 -9.83 23.91 -17.76
N LEU A 291 -11.04 24.42 -17.47
CA LEU A 291 -11.97 24.86 -18.49
C LEU A 291 -11.50 26.14 -19.19
N ASP A 292 -10.86 27.05 -18.45
CA ASP A 292 -10.26 28.28 -19.00
C ASP A 292 -9.08 27.96 -19.93
N ASP A 293 -8.20 27.02 -19.53
CA ASP A 293 -7.11 26.52 -20.38
C ASP A 293 -7.65 25.91 -21.69
N LEU A 294 -8.71 25.09 -21.60
CA LEU A 294 -9.38 24.51 -22.77
C LEU A 294 -10.01 25.59 -23.65
N ALA A 295 -10.68 26.59 -23.06
CA ALA A 295 -11.30 27.68 -23.80
C ALA A 295 -10.25 28.54 -24.52
N GLY A 296 -9.12 28.82 -23.87
CA GLY A 296 -7.98 29.54 -24.46
C GLY A 296 -7.39 28.80 -25.66
N LEU A 297 -7.17 27.49 -25.53
CA LEU A 297 -6.71 26.65 -26.64
C LEU A 297 -7.72 26.65 -27.80
N ASN A 298 -9.00 26.43 -27.49
CA ASN A 298 -10.06 26.38 -28.49
C ASN A 298 -10.16 27.69 -29.29
N LYS A 299 -10.13 28.84 -28.60
CA LYS A 299 -10.11 30.16 -29.24
C LYS A 299 -8.90 30.32 -30.17
N THR A 300 -7.71 29.98 -29.69
CA THR A 300 -6.46 30.09 -30.46
C THR A 300 -6.51 29.21 -31.71
N VAL A 301 -6.96 27.96 -31.57
CA VAL A 301 -7.10 27.02 -32.69
C VAL A 301 -8.12 27.52 -33.70
N GLN A 302 -9.26 28.03 -33.25
CA GLN A 302 -10.32 28.54 -34.13
C GLN A 302 -9.88 29.76 -34.95
N GLU A 303 -9.19 30.72 -34.31
CA GLU A 303 -8.65 31.91 -34.97
C GLU A 303 -7.55 31.53 -35.98
N THR A 304 -6.64 30.63 -35.59
CA THR A 304 -5.55 30.15 -36.45
C THR A 304 -6.10 29.37 -37.65
N LEU A 305 -7.09 28.49 -37.44
CA LEU A 305 -7.71 27.70 -38.50
C LEU A 305 -8.39 28.60 -39.54
N LYS A 306 -9.13 29.62 -39.10
CA LYS A 306 -9.82 30.55 -40.00
C LYS A 306 -8.84 31.25 -40.95
N THR A 307 -7.67 31.65 -40.44
CA THR A 307 -6.62 32.28 -41.26
C THR A 307 -5.97 31.25 -42.17
N ALA A 308 -5.57 30.09 -41.65
CA ALA A 308 -4.91 29.03 -42.44
C ALA A 308 -5.79 28.50 -43.58
N GLU A 309 -7.09 28.30 -43.35
CA GLU A 309 -8.05 27.89 -44.39
C GLU A 309 -8.18 28.97 -45.46
N ARG A 310 -8.37 30.23 -45.06
CA ARG A 310 -8.46 31.35 -46.01
C ARG A 310 -7.22 31.46 -46.89
N ASP A 311 -6.04 31.39 -46.29
CA ASP A 311 -4.78 31.52 -47.03
C ASP A 311 -4.53 30.31 -47.94
N ASN A 312 -4.86 29.10 -47.47
CA ASN A 312 -4.72 27.91 -48.29
C ASN A 312 -5.73 27.89 -49.45
N ASP A 313 -6.96 28.35 -49.25
CA ASP A 313 -8.01 28.38 -50.28
C ASP A 313 -7.79 29.48 -51.32
N LEU A 314 -7.12 30.59 -50.96
CA LEU A 314 -6.93 31.75 -51.86
C LEU A 314 -5.52 31.87 -52.43
N VAL A 315 -4.50 31.40 -51.72
CA VAL A 315 -3.08 31.66 -52.06
C VAL A 315 -2.33 30.37 -52.34
N TYR A 316 -2.30 29.42 -51.40
CA TYR A 316 -1.38 28.28 -51.50
C TYR A 316 -1.93 27.09 -52.28
N LEU A 317 -3.25 26.91 -52.27
CA LEU A 317 -4.00 25.85 -52.95
C LEU A 317 -3.41 24.45 -52.72
N LYS A 318 -2.91 24.18 -51.50
CA LYS A 318 -2.39 22.86 -51.13
C LYS A 318 -3.54 21.93 -50.78
N LEU A 319 -3.42 20.68 -51.21
CA LEU A 319 -4.35 19.63 -50.81
C LEU A 319 -4.32 19.44 -49.30
N VAL A 320 -5.49 19.46 -48.66
CA VAL A 320 -5.64 19.18 -47.24
C VAL A 320 -5.75 17.66 -47.08
N PRO A 321 -4.76 16.99 -46.48
CA PRO A 321 -4.79 15.54 -46.30
C PRO A 321 -5.92 15.15 -45.35
N THR A 322 -6.39 13.91 -45.50
CA THR A 322 -7.34 13.32 -44.55
C THR A 322 -6.64 12.97 -43.23
N PRO A 323 -7.36 12.84 -42.10
CA PRO A 323 -6.74 12.47 -40.82
C PRO A 323 -5.94 11.16 -40.85
N GLU A 324 -6.30 10.22 -41.73
CA GLU A 324 -5.65 8.92 -41.90
C GLU A 324 -4.32 9.01 -42.67
N GLU A 325 -4.18 10.03 -43.52
CA GLU A 325 -2.95 10.30 -44.27
C GLU A 325 -1.90 11.02 -43.43
N LEU A 326 -2.28 11.60 -42.29
CA LEU A 326 -1.35 12.30 -41.39
C LEU A 326 -0.50 11.30 -40.59
N PRO A 327 0.81 11.54 -40.46
CA PRO A 327 1.66 10.76 -39.57
C PRO A 327 1.18 10.83 -38.12
N ALA A 328 1.12 9.68 -37.45
CA ALA A 328 0.77 9.61 -36.04
C ALA A 328 1.78 10.37 -35.17
N ILE A 329 1.28 11.19 -34.23
CA ILE A 329 2.12 11.94 -33.29
C ILE A 329 2.60 10.98 -32.19
N VAL A 330 3.83 10.47 -32.32
CA VAL A 330 4.41 9.54 -31.32
C VAL A 330 4.90 10.30 -30.09
N GLY A 331 4.22 10.08 -28.96
CA GLY A 331 4.56 10.68 -27.68
C GLY A 331 5.97 10.34 -27.17
N VAL A 332 6.57 11.24 -26.39
CA VAL A 332 7.87 11.01 -25.71
C VAL A 332 7.67 11.12 -24.20
N SER A 333 8.00 10.04 -23.48
CA SER A 333 7.99 10.02 -22.02
C SER A 333 9.25 10.63 -21.45
N MET A 334 9.09 11.61 -20.57
CA MET A 334 10.16 12.18 -19.74
C MET A 334 10.03 11.75 -18.28
N VAL A 335 9.05 10.90 -17.99
CA VAL A 335 8.69 10.47 -16.65
C VAL A 335 8.53 8.95 -16.60
N GLU A 336 8.79 8.41 -15.42
CA GLU A 336 8.65 7.00 -15.08
C GLU A 336 8.28 6.86 -13.60
N PRO A 337 7.63 5.77 -13.19
CA PRO A 337 7.37 5.53 -11.77
C PRO A 337 8.71 5.30 -11.05
N LYS A 338 9.07 6.23 -10.15
CA LYS A 338 10.33 6.14 -9.39
C LYS A 338 10.08 5.55 -8.03
N LYS A 339 10.74 4.44 -7.72
CA LYS A 339 10.65 3.83 -6.40
C LYS A 339 11.11 4.83 -5.32
N PRO A 340 10.26 5.20 -4.35
CA PRO A 340 10.64 6.09 -3.27
C PRO A 340 11.83 5.54 -2.44
N PRO A 341 12.66 6.43 -1.86
CA PRO A 341 13.79 6.01 -1.02
C PRO A 341 13.39 5.06 0.12
N PHE A 342 12.27 5.32 0.79
CA PHE A 342 11.81 4.51 1.94
C PHE A 342 11.43 3.07 1.59
N LEU A 343 11.11 2.78 0.31
CA LEU A 343 10.86 1.40 -0.13
C LEU A 343 12.13 0.67 -0.56
N SER A 344 13.24 1.39 -0.75
CA SER A 344 14.49 0.84 -1.28
C SER A 344 15.40 0.37 -0.15
N SER A 345 15.64 1.22 0.84
CA SER A 345 16.48 0.89 1.99
C SER A 345 15.97 1.59 3.24
N ARG A 346 16.03 0.88 4.38
CA ARG A 346 15.75 1.47 5.69
C ARG A 346 16.69 2.64 5.95
N ASP A 347 16.13 3.78 6.37
CA ASP A 347 16.92 4.91 6.85
C ASP A 347 17.63 4.50 8.16
N PRO A 348 18.96 4.64 8.27
CA PRO A 348 19.71 4.32 9.49
C PRO A 348 19.23 5.06 10.74
N ALA A 349 18.55 6.20 10.59
CA ALA A 349 17.94 6.92 11.70
C ALA A 349 16.82 6.12 12.39
N PHE A 350 16.17 5.18 11.68
CA PHE A 350 15.07 4.37 12.20
C PHE A 350 15.55 3.00 12.66
N TYR A 351 15.82 2.87 13.96
CA TYR A 351 16.24 1.61 14.54
C TYR A 351 15.10 0.55 14.52
N PRO A 352 15.44 -0.75 14.36
CA PRO A 352 14.45 -1.83 14.32
C PRO A 352 13.63 -1.93 15.60
N ALA A 353 12.31 -2.05 15.46
CA ALA A 353 11.42 -2.21 16.60
C ALA A 353 11.53 -3.61 17.21
N PHE A 354 11.46 -3.70 18.54
CA PHE A 354 11.45 -4.95 19.30
C PHE A 354 12.65 -5.86 18.99
N ALA A 355 13.83 -5.28 18.76
CA ALA A 355 15.02 -6.03 18.39
C ALA A 355 15.39 -7.15 19.39
N LYS A 356 15.13 -6.91 20.69
CA LYS A 356 15.36 -7.88 21.78
C LYS A 356 14.26 -8.93 21.93
N LEU A 357 13.10 -8.74 21.29
CA LEU A 357 11.99 -9.68 21.36
C LEU A 357 12.21 -10.81 20.35
N MET A 358 12.09 -12.05 20.78
CA MET A 358 12.14 -13.20 19.87
C MET A 358 10.85 -13.26 19.04
N PRO A 359 10.90 -13.69 17.77
CA PRO A 359 9.68 -13.87 16.97
C PRO A 359 8.69 -14.85 17.61
N PHE A 360 7.40 -14.55 17.54
CA PHE A 360 6.34 -15.40 18.08
C PHE A 360 6.34 -16.81 17.46
N SER A 361 6.66 -16.91 16.17
CA SER A 361 6.80 -18.19 15.47
C SER A 361 7.82 -19.12 16.14
N VAL A 362 8.94 -18.58 16.66
CA VAL A 362 9.96 -19.35 17.38
C VAL A 362 9.41 -19.87 18.71
N ILE A 363 8.60 -19.08 19.41
CA ILE A 363 7.93 -19.49 20.66
C ILE A 363 6.96 -20.63 20.38
N GLN A 364 6.13 -20.51 19.34
CA GLN A 364 5.18 -21.54 18.94
C GLN A 364 5.88 -22.85 18.57
N VAL A 365 6.95 -22.79 17.77
CA VAL A 365 7.73 -23.99 17.41
C VAL A 365 8.37 -24.62 18.65
N SER A 366 8.90 -23.81 19.58
CA SER A 366 9.52 -24.30 20.81
C SER A 366 8.51 -24.94 21.77
N GLN A 367 7.30 -24.39 21.86
CA GLN A 367 6.20 -24.98 22.64
C GLN A 367 5.76 -26.31 22.01
N ALA A 368 5.49 -26.34 20.71
CA ALA A 368 5.11 -27.56 20.00
C ALA A 368 6.19 -28.65 20.08
N PHE A 369 7.48 -28.27 20.07
CA PHE A 369 8.57 -29.21 20.26
C PHE A 369 8.57 -29.82 21.67
N ARG A 370 8.41 -29.00 22.72
CA ARG A 370 8.33 -29.49 24.11
C ARG A 370 7.14 -30.43 24.31
N GLU A 371 5.97 -30.06 23.82
CA GLU A 371 4.78 -30.92 23.91
C GLU A 371 5.00 -32.28 23.25
N ARG A 372 5.64 -32.31 22.08
CA ARG A 372 6.01 -33.57 21.39
C ARG A 372 7.06 -34.36 22.15
N GLN A 373 8.03 -33.69 22.75
CA GLN A 373 9.06 -34.34 23.55
C GLN A 373 8.45 -34.99 24.80
N ASP A 374 7.58 -34.27 25.51
CA ASP A 374 6.89 -34.78 26.69
C ASP A 374 6.00 -35.96 26.33
N ALA A 375 5.21 -35.85 25.27
CA ALA A 375 4.38 -36.94 24.76
C ALA A 375 5.23 -38.17 24.36
N PHE A 376 6.39 -37.95 23.73
CA PHE A 376 7.32 -39.04 23.39
C PHE A 376 7.89 -39.71 24.63
N ILE A 377 8.30 -38.94 25.65
CA ILE A 377 8.83 -39.50 26.90
C ILE A 377 7.78 -40.37 27.60
N VAL A 378 6.53 -39.87 27.65
CA VAL A 378 5.42 -40.62 28.26
C VAL A 378 5.18 -41.92 27.50
N ALA A 379 4.98 -41.85 26.18
CA ALA A 379 4.64 -43.02 25.38
C ALA A 379 5.79 -44.04 25.25
N ALA A 380 7.05 -43.58 25.11
CA ALA A 380 8.19 -44.45 24.86
C ALA A 380 8.79 -45.05 26.13
N PHE A 381 8.70 -44.34 27.28
CA PHE A 381 9.36 -44.76 28.51
C PHE A 381 8.37 -44.93 29.67
N HIS A 382 7.55 -43.92 29.98
CA HIS A 382 6.69 -43.96 31.17
C HIS A 382 5.66 -45.07 31.08
N ASP A 383 4.86 -45.11 30.01
CA ASP A 383 3.77 -46.07 29.85
C ASP A 383 4.28 -47.53 29.78
N PRO A 384 5.34 -47.85 29.01
CA PRO A 384 5.91 -49.20 28.98
C PRO A 384 6.49 -49.65 30.33
N LEU A 385 7.21 -48.77 31.04
CA LEU A 385 7.75 -49.09 32.37
C LEU A 385 6.63 -49.28 33.39
N HIS A 386 5.60 -48.43 33.36
CA HIS A 386 4.45 -48.57 34.23
C HIS A 386 3.68 -49.87 33.95
N ALA A 387 3.50 -50.24 32.68
CA ALA A 387 2.91 -51.51 32.27
C ALA A 387 3.75 -52.72 32.74
N LEU A 388 5.08 -52.66 32.59
CA LEU A 388 5.98 -53.72 33.04
C LEU A 388 5.97 -53.87 34.57
N ASN A 389 6.00 -52.76 35.31
CA ASN A 389 5.87 -52.78 36.76
C ASN A 389 4.52 -53.36 37.21
N LYS A 390 3.43 -53.03 36.52
CA LYS A 390 2.12 -53.61 36.80
C LYS A 390 2.11 -55.12 36.56
N MET A 391 2.72 -55.57 35.46
CA MET A 391 2.84 -57.00 35.15
C MET A 391 3.70 -57.73 36.19
N LEU A 392 4.82 -57.14 36.62
CA LEU A 392 5.68 -57.70 37.66
C LEU A 392 4.95 -57.82 38.99
N ARG A 393 4.26 -56.75 39.43
CA ARG A 393 3.46 -56.76 40.66
C ARG A 393 2.37 -57.83 40.60
N GLN A 394 1.67 -57.94 39.48
CA GLN A 394 0.66 -58.99 39.27
C GLN A 394 1.30 -60.39 39.37
N PHE A 395 2.43 -60.62 38.70
CA PHE A 395 3.16 -61.89 38.75
C PHE A 395 3.59 -62.27 40.17
N LEU A 396 4.10 -61.31 40.96
CA LEU A 396 4.48 -61.53 42.36
C LEU A 396 3.27 -61.86 43.24
N THR A 397 2.16 -61.13 43.09
CA THR A 397 0.92 -61.37 43.83
C THR A 397 0.33 -62.74 43.51
N GLU A 398 0.29 -63.16 42.24
CA GLU A 398 -0.18 -64.49 41.83
C GLU A 398 0.64 -65.64 42.44
N ARG A 399 1.91 -65.39 42.74
CA ARG A 399 2.83 -66.33 43.40
C ARG A 399 2.90 -66.15 44.92
N GLN A 400 2.07 -65.26 45.49
CA GLN A 400 2.07 -64.89 46.91
C GLN A 400 3.46 -64.44 47.40
N LEU A 401 4.28 -63.86 46.53
CA LEU A 401 5.60 -63.34 46.87
C LEU A 401 5.49 -61.87 47.28
N PRO A 402 6.23 -61.42 48.31
CA PRO A 402 7.26 -62.16 49.06
C PRO A 402 6.73 -63.03 50.21
N ALA A 403 5.44 -62.96 50.54
CA ALA A 403 4.86 -63.64 51.72
C ALA A 403 5.17 -65.15 51.79
N SER A 404 5.23 -65.85 50.65
CA SER A 404 5.58 -67.27 50.58
C SER A 404 7.05 -67.56 50.92
N LEU A 405 7.97 -66.63 50.67
CA LEU A 405 9.37 -66.69 51.14
C LEU A 405 9.48 -66.32 52.62
N ASP A 406 8.72 -65.30 53.05
CA ASP A 406 8.70 -64.87 54.45
C ASP A 406 8.12 -65.96 55.37
N THR A 407 7.16 -66.76 54.91
CA THR A 407 6.66 -67.94 55.64
C THR A 407 7.67 -69.09 55.78
N LEU A 408 8.71 -69.13 54.93
CA LEU A 408 9.80 -70.10 55.04
C LEU A 408 10.90 -69.62 56.00
N GLN A 409 11.02 -68.31 56.24
CA GLN A 409 11.90 -67.70 57.24
C GLN A 409 11.13 -67.44 58.54
N VAL A 410 10.80 -68.50 59.27
CA VAL A 410 10.27 -68.40 60.64
C VAL A 410 11.37 -67.82 61.55
N PRO A 411 11.12 -66.66 62.20
CA PRO A 411 10.66 -66.70 63.57
C PRO A 411 9.44 -65.79 63.85
N GLU A 412 8.33 -66.43 64.23
CA GLU A 412 7.16 -65.99 65.05
C GLU A 412 6.49 -64.61 64.87
N ASN A 413 6.96 -63.70 64.03
CA ASN A 413 6.35 -62.39 63.83
C ASN A 413 5.86 -62.18 62.37
N LEU A 414 4.87 -61.30 62.20
CA LEU A 414 4.36 -60.92 60.86
C LEU A 414 5.53 -60.51 59.94
N PRO A 415 5.51 -60.87 58.64
CA PRO A 415 6.55 -60.46 57.69
C PRO A 415 6.76 -58.94 57.64
N ASP A 416 8.03 -58.51 57.68
CA ASP A 416 8.40 -57.09 57.64
C ASP A 416 7.85 -56.38 56.39
N SER A 417 7.76 -57.08 55.26
CA SER A 417 7.18 -56.57 54.02
C SER A 417 5.69 -56.19 54.15
N ILE A 418 4.93 -56.95 54.94
CA ILE A 418 3.52 -56.68 55.24
C ILE A 418 3.41 -55.56 56.28
N ILE A 419 4.33 -55.50 57.24
CA ILE A 419 4.39 -54.43 58.25
C ILE A 419 4.73 -53.09 57.59
N GLU A 420 5.73 -53.04 56.71
CA GLU A 420 6.12 -51.84 55.97
C GLU A 420 4.99 -51.36 55.06
N HIS A 421 4.36 -52.26 54.28
CA HIS A 421 3.23 -51.87 53.44
C HIS A 421 2.02 -51.41 54.26
N SER A 422 1.77 -52.05 55.41
CA SER A 422 0.74 -51.59 56.35
C SER A 422 1.07 -50.20 56.92
N GLN A 423 2.32 -49.94 57.29
CA GLN A 423 2.76 -48.63 57.78
C GLN A 423 2.69 -47.57 56.69
N GLU A 424 3.03 -47.91 55.45
CA GLU A 424 2.93 -47.03 54.29
C GLU A 424 1.46 -46.64 54.06
N ILE A 425 0.53 -47.61 54.07
CA ILE A 425 -0.92 -47.36 53.97
C ILE A 425 -1.43 -46.50 55.14
N ILE A 426 -0.95 -46.73 56.36
CA ILE A 426 -1.29 -45.93 57.54
C ILE A 426 -0.75 -44.49 57.40
N SER A 427 0.47 -44.33 56.89
CA SER A 427 1.10 -43.02 56.67
C SER A 427 0.41 -42.18 55.60
N ILE A 428 -0.24 -42.84 54.62
CA ILE A 428 -1.02 -42.22 53.54
C ILE A 428 -2.50 -41.98 53.97
N GLY A 429 -2.85 -42.30 55.23
CA GLY A 429 -4.16 -41.95 55.83
C GLY A 429 -5.13 -43.12 56.09
N GLY A 430 -4.72 -44.37 55.83
CA GLY A 430 -5.49 -45.57 56.14
C GLY A 430 -6.85 -45.68 55.42
N ASN A 431 -7.74 -46.54 55.92
CA ASN A 431 -9.05 -46.86 55.31
C ASN A 431 -10.10 -45.72 55.34
N ALA A 432 -9.73 -44.49 55.70
CA ALA A 432 -10.67 -43.36 55.80
C ALA A 432 -11.19 -42.86 54.43
N HIS A 433 -10.67 -43.34 53.30
CA HIS A 433 -11.13 -42.98 51.95
C HIS A 433 -12.18 -43.92 51.32
N HIS A 434 -12.66 -44.95 52.03
CA HIS A 434 -13.76 -45.81 51.59
C HIS A 434 -14.94 -45.80 52.58
N LYS A 435 -15.50 -44.61 52.79
CA LYS A 435 -16.94 -44.46 53.08
C LYS A 435 -17.52 -43.47 52.08
N THR A 436 -17.90 -43.99 50.94
CA THR A 436 -18.90 -43.37 50.08
C THR A 436 -19.98 -44.44 49.90
N PRO A 437 -21.27 -44.13 49.96
CA PRO A 437 -22.20 -45.00 49.25
C PRO A 437 -21.92 -44.90 47.75
#